data_AF-A0A3D2XFW8-F1
#
_entry.id   AF-A0A3D2XFW8-F1
#
_cell.length_a   1.000
_cell.length_b   1.000
_cell.length_c   1.000
_cell.angle_alpha   90.00
_cell.angle_beta   90.00
_cell.angle_gamma   90.00
#
_symmetry.space_group_name_H-M   'P 1'
#
loop_
_entity.id
_entity.type
_entity.pdbx_description
1 polymer ?
#
loop_
_entity_poly.entity_id
_entity_poly.type
_entity_poly.pdbx_seq_one_letter_code
_entity_poly.pdbx_strand_id
1 'polypeptide(L)'
;MKNKQNTQVRTWHEQHYSERTFGQRIADGISAGMGSWSFIIIQTLIVLVWMACNLIGFIMHWDPYPFILLNLLFSTQAAYAAPIIMMSQKRQNDRDRLQAMDDYQTNLEAKLEIEELQRRLNRIEIDKLDKILAILESNQKINK
;
A
#
# COMPACT_ATOMS: atom_id res chain seq x y z
N MET A 1 -28.27 27.56 8.35
CA MET A 1 -27.22 27.37 9.39
C MET A 1 -26.90 25.89 9.51
N LYS A 2 -25.62 25.58 9.69
CA LYS A 2 -24.95 24.26 9.68
C LYS A 2 -25.71 23.13 10.40
N ASN A 3 -25.79 21.95 9.79
CA ASN A 3 -25.27 20.74 10.43
C ASN A 3 -25.02 19.62 9.41
N LYS A 4 -23.78 19.59 8.88
CA LYS A 4 -23.22 18.39 8.25
C LYS A 4 -23.00 17.38 9.37
N GLN A 5 -23.99 16.53 9.63
CA GLN A 5 -23.79 15.41 10.53
C GLN A 5 -22.86 14.42 9.86
N ASN A 6 -21.65 14.32 10.43
CA ASN A 6 -20.68 13.23 10.35
C ASN A 6 -21.19 11.99 9.61
N THR A 7 -21.10 11.98 8.28
CA THR A 7 -20.93 10.73 7.56
C THR A 7 -19.50 10.31 7.90
N GLN A 8 -19.38 9.51 8.96
CA GLN A 8 -18.19 8.73 9.26
C GLN A 8 -17.71 8.14 7.94
N VAL A 9 -16.64 8.70 7.37
CA VAL A 9 -15.91 8.04 6.29
C VAL A 9 -15.38 6.79 6.96
N ARG A 10 -16.14 5.69 6.85
CA ARG A 10 -15.67 4.37 7.23
C ARG A 10 -14.50 4.10 6.30
N THR A 11 -13.31 4.51 6.72
CA THR A 11 -12.08 4.17 6.05
C THR A 11 -12.05 2.65 5.98
N TRP A 12 -11.88 2.12 4.78
CA TRP A 12 -11.88 0.68 4.46
C TRP A 12 -10.95 -0.17 5.34
N HIS A 13 -10.07 0.48 6.11
CA HIS A 13 -9.23 -0.09 7.16
C HIS A 13 -9.98 -0.84 8.27
N GLU A 14 -11.24 -0.51 8.58
CA GLU A 14 -11.95 -1.14 9.72
C GLU A 14 -12.66 -2.46 9.38
N GLN A 15 -13.07 -2.69 8.12
CA GLN A 15 -13.89 -3.87 7.77
C GLN A 15 -13.10 -5.15 7.51
N HIS A 16 -11.77 -5.10 7.44
CA HIS A 16 -10.93 -6.26 7.11
C HIS A 16 -10.21 -6.93 8.30
N TYR A 17 -10.63 -6.67 9.54
CA TYR A 17 -9.94 -7.17 10.73
C TYR A 17 -10.50 -8.44 11.39
N SER A 18 -11.66 -8.98 10.99
CA SER A 18 -12.33 -9.97 11.86
C SER A 18 -12.29 -11.45 11.46
N GLU A 19 -11.54 -11.88 10.43
CA GLU A 19 -11.39 -13.31 10.14
C GLU A 19 -10.00 -13.68 9.62
N ARG A 20 -8.93 -13.34 10.35
CA ARG A 20 -7.61 -13.92 10.06
C ARG A 20 -7.44 -15.25 10.78
N THR A 21 -7.56 -16.34 10.03
CA THR A 21 -7.17 -17.69 10.49
C THR A 21 -5.73 -17.67 11.02
N PHE A 22 -5.43 -18.46 12.06
CA PHE A 22 -4.10 -18.53 12.70
C PHE A 22 -2.95 -18.68 11.69
N GLY A 23 -3.15 -19.49 10.63
CA GLY A 23 -2.18 -19.66 9.55
C GLY A 23 -1.89 -18.38 8.74
N GLN A 24 -2.90 -17.53 8.52
CA GLN A 24 -2.71 -16.25 7.83
C GLN A 24 -1.91 -15.26 8.68
N ARG A 25 -2.06 -15.29 10.01
CA ARG A 25 -1.32 -14.40 10.92
C ARG A 25 0.16 -14.80 11.01
N ILE A 26 0.44 -16.11 10.99
CA ILE A 26 1.82 -16.63 10.93
C ILE A 26 2.46 -16.33 9.56
N ALA A 27 1.76 -16.59 8.46
CA ALA A 27 2.26 -16.29 7.12
C ALA A 27 2.61 -14.80 6.95
N ASP A 28 1.82 -13.92 7.55
CA ASP A 28 2.06 -12.47 7.52
C ASP A 28 3.27 -12.05 8.34
N GLY A 29 3.44 -12.65 9.52
CA GLY A 29 4.63 -12.43 10.35
C GLY A 29 5.91 -12.93 9.67
N ILE A 30 5.85 -14.11 9.01
CA ILE A 30 6.99 -14.68 8.28
C ILE A 30 7.31 -13.85 7.03
N SER A 31 6.31 -13.42 6.26
CA SER A 31 6.49 -12.58 5.08
C SER A 31 7.07 -11.21 5.43
N ALA A 32 6.60 -10.58 6.52
CA ALA A 32 7.17 -9.34 7.04
C ALA A 32 8.59 -9.53 7.60
N GLY A 33 8.86 -10.70 8.22
CA GLY A 33 10.16 -11.05 8.80
C GLY A 33 11.24 -11.38 7.76
N MET A 34 10.88 -12.06 6.66
CA MET A 34 11.80 -12.44 5.58
C MET A 34 12.44 -11.24 4.87
N GLY A 35 11.83 -10.05 4.95
CA GLY A 35 12.38 -8.80 4.42
C GLY A 35 13.24 -7.99 5.40
N SER A 36 13.37 -8.43 6.66
CA SER A 36 14.09 -7.68 7.70
C SER A 36 15.56 -8.09 7.79
N TRP A 37 16.44 -7.10 7.91
CA TRP A 37 17.88 -7.30 8.15
C TRP A 37 18.18 -8.19 9.37
N SER A 38 17.31 -8.15 10.38
CA SER A 38 17.46 -8.99 11.58
C SER A 38 17.31 -10.49 11.30
N PHE A 39 16.46 -10.88 10.33
CA PHE A 39 16.27 -12.29 9.98
C PHE A 39 17.52 -12.90 9.34
N ILE A 40 18.16 -12.15 8.44
CA ILE A 40 19.40 -12.57 7.76
C ILE A 40 20.50 -12.80 8.80
N ILE A 41 20.67 -11.88 9.76
CA ILE A 41 21.68 -11.98 10.82
C ILE A 41 21.47 -13.23 11.68
N ILE A 42 20.23 -13.48 12.13
CA ILE A 42 19.91 -14.65 12.96
C ILE A 42 20.13 -15.95 12.18
N GLN A 43 19.68 -16.02 10.92
CA GLN A 43 19.88 -17.20 10.06
C GLN A 43 21.37 -17.50 9.86
N THR A 44 22.19 -16.47 9.57
CA THR A 44 23.63 -16.63 9.42
C THR A 44 24.29 -17.10 10.71
N LEU A 45 23.91 -16.56 11.87
CA LEU A 45 24.42 -17.01 13.16
C LEU A 45 24.06 -18.48 13.44
N ILE A 46 22.84 -18.91 13.15
CA ILE A 46 22.42 -20.32 13.32
C ILE A 46 23.27 -21.24 12.46
N VAL A 47 23.51 -20.89 11.19
CA VAL A 47 24.38 -21.67 10.29
C VAL A 47 25.81 -21.74 10.82
N LEU A 48 26.37 -20.61 11.25
CA LEU A 48 27.73 -20.56 11.78
C LEU A 48 27.87 -21.40 13.07
N VAL A 49 26.90 -21.31 13.98
CA VAL A 49 26.87 -22.13 15.20
C VAL A 49 26.74 -23.61 14.86
N TRP A 50 25.86 -23.97 13.91
CA TRP A 50 25.69 -25.35 13.46
C TRP A 50 26.99 -25.92 12.86
N MET A 51 27.63 -25.17 11.96
CA MET A 51 28.91 -25.54 11.38
C MET A 51 30.00 -25.67 12.45
N ALA A 52 30.09 -24.75 13.41
CA ALA A 52 31.06 -24.78 14.50
C ALA A 52 30.85 -25.98 15.42
N CYS A 53 29.61 -26.27 15.84
CA CYS A 53 29.27 -27.44 16.66
C CYS A 53 29.62 -28.77 15.95
N ASN A 54 29.40 -28.84 14.62
CA ASN A 54 29.72 -30.01 13.83
C ASN A 54 31.24 -30.19 13.67
N LEU A 55 31.98 -29.10 13.41
CA LEU A 55 33.44 -29.11 13.23
C LEU A 55 34.19 -29.43 14.53
N ILE A 56 33.69 -28.96 15.68
CA ILE A 56 34.29 -29.22 17.00
C ILE A 56 34.04 -30.68 17.45
N GLY A 57 33.26 -31.46 16.71
CA GLY A 57 33.00 -32.87 17.01
C GLY A 57 32.15 -33.07 18.27
N PHE A 58 31.47 -32.03 18.75
CA PHE A 58 30.64 -32.07 19.96
C PHE A 58 29.48 -33.07 19.82
N ILE A 59 29.04 -33.31 18.57
CA ILE A 59 28.05 -34.32 18.19
C ILE A 59 28.62 -35.11 17.00
N MET A 60 29.48 -36.09 17.30
CA MET A 60 29.76 -37.30 16.49
C MET A 60 29.57 -37.13 14.95
N HIS A 61 30.36 -36.29 14.27
CA HIS A 61 30.44 -36.10 12.80
C HIS A 61 29.14 -36.42 12.01
N TRP A 62 28.01 -35.88 12.46
CA TRP A 62 26.70 -36.27 11.91
C TRP A 62 26.45 -35.70 10.51
N ASP A 63 27.23 -34.71 10.09
CA ASP A 63 27.19 -34.11 8.76
C ASP A 63 28.60 -33.73 8.27
N PRO A 64 29.40 -34.72 7.79
CA PRO A 64 30.74 -34.48 7.26
C PRO A 64 30.72 -33.52 6.07
N TYR A 65 31.83 -32.83 5.84
CA TYR A 65 32.00 -31.96 4.66
C TYR A 65 31.62 -32.73 3.38
N PRO A 66 30.61 -32.31 2.60
CA PRO A 66 30.18 -30.94 2.32
C PRO A 66 28.80 -30.50 2.91
N PHE A 67 28.42 -30.94 4.12
CA PHE A 67 27.18 -30.55 4.82
C PHE A 67 25.88 -30.83 4.02
N ILE A 68 25.67 -32.09 3.64
CA ILE A 68 24.57 -32.50 2.75
C ILE A 68 23.20 -32.25 3.39
N LEU A 69 23.08 -32.43 4.71
CA LEU A 69 21.81 -32.24 5.42
C LEU A 69 21.44 -30.76 5.49
N LEU A 70 22.43 -29.89 5.76
CA LEU A 70 22.22 -28.45 5.76
C LEU A 70 21.79 -27.96 4.36
N ASN A 71 22.45 -28.45 3.31
CA ASN A 71 22.09 -28.12 1.93
C ASN A 71 20.65 -28.55 1.58
N LEU A 72 20.25 -29.76 1.98
CA LEU A 72 18.89 -30.26 1.78
C LEU A 72 17.85 -29.43 2.53
N LEU A 73 18.15 -29.04 3.77
CA LEU A 73 17.27 -28.23 4.59
C LEU A 73 17.05 -26.85 3.98
N PHE A 74 18.12 -26.18 3.53
CA PHE A 74 18.04 -24.88 2.85
C PHE A 74 17.27 -24.97 1.53
N SER A 75 17.49 -26.03 0.75
CA SER A 75 16.77 -26.27 -0.50
C SER A 75 15.27 -26.41 -0.25
N THR A 76 14.90 -27.18 0.78
CA THR A 76 13.50 -27.34 1.20
C THR A 76 12.93 -26.03 1.75
N GLN A 77 13.69 -25.30 2.56
CA GLN A 77 13.30 -23.99 3.11
C GLN A 77 12.97 -23.00 1.98
N ALA A 78 13.81 -22.91 0.95
CA ALA A 78 13.58 -22.08 -0.22
C ALA A 78 12.33 -22.51 -1.00
N ALA A 79 12.13 -23.82 -1.17
CA ALA A 79 10.95 -24.37 -1.84
C ALA A 79 9.64 -24.01 -1.13
N TYR A 80 9.61 -23.99 0.21
CA TYR A 80 8.45 -23.55 1.00
C TYR A 80 8.31 -22.03 1.07
N ALA A 81 9.40 -21.27 0.97
CA ALA A 81 9.36 -19.82 0.98
C ALA A 81 8.61 -19.27 -0.26
N ALA A 82 8.88 -19.82 -1.45
CA ALA A 82 8.27 -19.36 -2.70
C ALA A 82 6.73 -19.29 -2.69
N PRO A 83 5.97 -20.35 -2.33
CA PRO A 83 4.51 -20.29 -2.29
C PRO A 83 3.99 -19.35 -1.19
N ILE A 84 4.64 -19.29 -0.03
CA ILE A 84 4.25 -18.37 1.06
C ILE A 84 4.40 -16.91 0.59
N ILE A 85 5.54 -16.59 -0.05
CA ILE A 85 5.79 -15.28 -0.63
C ILE A 85 4.73 -14.99 -1.71
N MET A 86 4.45 -15.94 -2.61
CA MET A 86 3.44 -15.77 -3.67
C MET A 86 2.03 -15.52 -3.11
N MET A 87 1.63 -16.22 -2.04
CA MET A 87 0.35 -15.97 -1.35
C MET A 87 0.31 -14.58 -0.72
N SER A 88 1.41 -14.15 -0.09
CA SER A 88 1.50 -12.82 0.52
C SER A 88 1.44 -11.71 -0.54
N GLN A 89 2.11 -11.91 -1.68
CA GLN A 89 2.13 -10.99 -2.82
C GLN A 89 0.76 -10.90 -3.49
N LYS A 90 0.09 -12.03 -3.76
CA LYS A 90 -1.26 -12.03 -4.33
C LYS A 90 -2.21 -11.15 -3.52
N ARG A 91 -2.16 -11.30 -2.19
CA ARG A 91 -3.01 -10.54 -1.28
C ARG A 91 -2.61 -9.06 -1.15
N GLN A 92 -1.33 -8.73 -1.26
CA GLN A 92 -0.89 -7.33 -1.36
C GLN A 92 -1.42 -6.72 -2.66
N ASN A 93 -1.23 -7.38 -3.80
CA ASN A 93 -1.68 -6.91 -5.10
C ASN A 93 -3.21 -6.73 -5.18
N ASP A 94 -3.99 -7.62 -4.56
CA ASP A 94 -5.45 -7.49 -4.48
C ASP A 94 -5.85 -6.22 -3.70
N ARG A 95 -5.15 -5.90 -2.60
CA ARG A 95 -5.39 -4.65 -1.85
C ARG A 95 -4.97 -3.42 -2.64
N ASP A 96 -3.78 -3.46 -3.25
CA ASP A 96 -3.24 -2.36 -4.04
C ASP A 96 -4.17 -2.05 -5.23
N ARG A 97 -4.74 -3.08 -5.85
CA ARG A 97 -5.73 -2.94 -6.92
C ARG A 97 -7.01 -2.25 -6.43
N LEU A 98 -7.56 -2.66 -5.28
CA LEU A 98 -8.75 -2.02 -4.72
C LEU A 98 -8.48 -0.55 -4.41
N GLN A 99 -7.35 -0.25 -3.76
CA GLN A 99 -6.95 1.12 -3.46
C GLN A 99 -6.79 1.96 -4.73
N ALA A 100 -6.17 1.40 -5.78
CA ALA A 100 -6.04 2.09 -7.07
C ALA A 100 -7.39 2.38 -7.75
N MET A 101 -8.39 1.51 -7.56
CA MET A 101 -9.75 1.76 -8.10
C MET A 101 -10.46 2.88 -7.34
N ASP A 102 -10.35 2.91 -6.02
CA ASP A 102 -10.92 3.98 -5.19
C ASP A 102 -10.25 5.34 -5.47
N ASP A 103 -8.93 5.36 -5.60
CA ASP A 103 -8.16 6.55 -5.97
C ASP A 103 -8.58 7.05 -7.37
N TYR A 104 -8.78 6.13 -8.31
CA TYR A 104 -9.26 6.46 -9.65
C TYR A 104 -10.66 7.11 -9.63
N GLN A 105 -11.59 6.54 -8.85
CA GLN A 105 -12.94 7.10 -8.72
C GLN A 105 -12.92 8.49 -8.10
N THR A 106 -12.16 8.65 -7.01
CA THR A 106 -12.00 9.95 -6.34
C THR A 106 -11.42 11.00 -7.29
N ASN A 107 -10.44 10.62 -8.11
CA ASN A 107 -9.84 11.53 -9.09
C ASN A 107 -10.82 11.91 -10.21
N LEU A 108 -11.70 10.99 -10.62
CA LEU A 108 -12.76 11.28 -11.59
C LEU A 108 -13.77 12.30 -11.03
N GLU A 109 -14.19 12.10 -9.78
CA GLU A 109 -15.11 13.03 -9.09
C GLU A 109 -14.47 14.41 -8.92
N ALA A 110 -13.21 14.48 -8.49
CA ALA A 110 -12.46 15.72 -8.39
C ALA A 110 -12.35 16.44 -9.74
N LYS A 111 -12.11 15.70 -10.84
CA LYS A 111 -12.08 16.28 -12.18
C LYS A 111 -13.42 16.92 -12.55
N LEU A 112 -14.54 16.24 -12.29
CA LEU A 112 -15.87 16.77 -12.57
C LEU A 112 -16.18 18.03 -11.74
N GLU A 113 -15.78 18.04 -10.47
CA GLU A 113 -15.93 19.21 -9.59
C GLU A 113 -15.11 20.40 -10.12
N ILE A 114 -13.87 20.18 -10.56
CA ILE A 114 -13.03 21.22 -11.17
C ILE A 114 -13.68 21.76 -12.45
N GLU A 115 -14.19 20.91 -13.33
CA GLU A 115 -14.89 21.33 -14.55
C GLU A 115 -16.16 22.16 -14.23
N GLU A 116 -16.87 21.82 -13.15
CA GLU A 116 -18.00 22.61 -12.67
C GLU A 116 -17.54 23.97 -12.12
N LEU A 117 -16.48 24.00 -11.31
CA LEU A 117 -15.90 25.24 -10.78
C LEU A 117 -15.43 26.17 -11.90
N GLN A 118 -14.77 25.63 -12.93
CA GLN A 118 -14.36 26.39 -14.11
C GLN A 118 -15.57 26.99 -14.85
N ARG A 119 -16.64 26.21 -15.05
CA ARG A 119 -17.88 26.73 -15.67
C ARG A 119 -18.51 27.84 -14.85
N ARG A 120 -18.54 27.72 -13.52
CA ARG A 120 -19.04 28.76 -12.62
C ARG A 120 -18.18 30.02 -12.67
N LEU A 121 -16.86 29.88 -12.71
CA LEU A 121 -15.92 31.00 -12.81
C LEU A 121 -16.11 31.76 -14.13
N ASN A 122 -16.15 31.06 -15.26
CA ASN A 122 -16.39 31.66 -16.58
C ASN A 122 -17.73 32.40 -16.64
N ARG A 123 -18.79 31.85 -16.01
CA ARG A 123 -20.09 32.53 -15.94
C ARG A 123 -19.99 33.85 -15.16
N ILE A 124 -19.28 33.86 -14.04
CA ILE A 124 -19.07 35.08 -13.24
C ILE A 124 -18.26 36.09 -14.05
N GLU A 125 -17.22 35.66 -14.76
CA GLU A 125 -16.40 36.52 -15.61
C GLU A 125 -17.23 37.22 -16.69
N ILE A 126 -18.09 36.48 -17.40
CA ILE A 126 -18.99 37.05 -18.40
C ILE A 126 -19.99 38.04 -17.78
N ASP A 127 -20.65 37.70 -16.66
CA ASP A 127 -21.59 38.61 -15.97
C ASP A 127 -20.91 39.91 -15.49
N LYS A 128 -19.64 39.84 -15.07
CA LYS A 128 -18.85 41.02 -14.71
C LYS A 128 -18.52 41.88 -15.93
N LEU A 129 -18.14 41.27 -17.05
CA LEU A 129 -17.86 41.98 -18.30
C LEU A 129 -19.10 42.72 -18.81
N ASP A 130 -20.27 42.07 -18.81
CA ASP A 130 -21.54 42.69 -19.22
C ASP A 130 -21.90 43.89 -18.36
N LYS A 131 -21.73 43.81 -17.04
CA LYS A 131 -21.97 44.93 -16.11
C LYS A 131 -21.03 46.10 -16.37
N ILE A 132 -19.75 45.85 -16.64
CA ILE A 132 -18.78 46.91 -16.95
C ILE A 132 -19.18 47.61 -18.25
N LEU A 133 -19.52 46.86 -19.30
CA LEU A 133 -19.98 47.41 -20.57
C LEU A 133 -21.24 48.28 -20.41
N ALA A 134 -22.22 47.81 -19.63
CA ALA A 134 -23.44 48.57 -19.36
C ALA A 134 -23.16 49.90 -18.62
N ILE A 135 -22.25 49.89 -17.64
CA ILE A 135 -21.83 51.11 -16.92
C ILE A 135 -21.12 52.07 -17.88
N LEU A 136 -20.23 51.58 -18.74
CA LEU A 136 -19.53 52.40 -19.73
C LEU A 136 -20.50 53.04 -20.73
N GLU A 137 -21.48 52.29 -21.25
CA GLU A 137 -22.54 52.83 -22.12
C GLU A 137 -23.39 53.90 -21.41
N SER A 138 -23.74 53.67 -20.14
CA SER A 138 -24.54 54.61 -19.36
C SER A 138 -23.81 55.94 -19.15
N ASN A 139 -22.49 55.91 -18.88
CA ASN A 139 -21.66 57.11 -18.74
C ASN A 139 -21.51 57.87 -20.06
N GLN A 140 -21.41 57.16 -21.20
CA GLN A 140 -21.38 57.82 -22.50
C GLN A 140 -22.70 58.54 -22.84
N LYS A 141 -23.84 58.01 -22.42
CA LYS A 141 -25.15 58.67 -22.62
C LYS A 141 -25.33 59.92 -21.76
N ILE A 142 -24.71 59.97 -20.57
CA ILE A 142 -24.78 61.13 -19.66
C ILE A 142 -23.87 62.27 -20.14
N ASN A 143 -22.77 61.96 -20.83
CA ASN A 143 -21.81 62.94 -21.35
C ASN A 143 -22.14 63.51 -22.74
N LYS A 144 -23.34 63.21 -23.28
CA LYS A 144 -23.89 63.81 -24.51
C LYS A 144 -25.10 64.66 -24.17
#